data_AF-A0A964F765-F1
#
_entry.id   AF-A0A964F765-F1
#
_cell.length_a   1.000
_cell.length_b   1.000
_cell.length_c   1.000
_cell.angle_alpha   90.00
_cell.angle_beta   90.00
_cell.angle_gamma   90.00
#
_symmetry.space_group_name_H-M   'P 1'
#
loop_
_entity.id
_entity.type
_entity.pdbx_description
1 polymer ?
#
loop_
_entity_poly.entity_id
_entity_poly.type
_entity_poly.pdbx_seq_one_letter_code
_entity_poly.pdbx_strand_id
1 'polypeptide(L)'
;MMRISIFTAAALAIGLVAAPAYAQRPEPGTGPVAAACQQDIEKLCANTTHERGAARDCLEKNKAKVSAACAHALDTTGGGRRR
;
A
#
# COMPACT_ATOMS: atom_id res chain seq x y z
N MET A 1 -60.25 17.41 4.33
CA MET A 1 -59.99 18.76 3.79
C MET A 1 -58.59 19.20 4.23
N MET A 2 -57.55 18.80 3.50
CA MET A 2 -56.23 19.43 3.59
C MET A 2 -55.73 19.60 2.16
N ARG A 3 -55.87 20.83 1.66
CA ARG A 3 -55.46 21.24 0.31
C ARG A 3 -53.93 21.29 0.32
N ILE A 4 -53.30 20.22 -0.17
CA ILE A 4 -51.85 20.12 -0.33
C ILE A 4 -51.47 21.08 -1.46
N SER A 5 -51.09 22.30 -1.07
CA SER A 5 -50.64 23.34 -2.00
C SER A 5 -49.27 22.98 -2.57
N ILE A 6 -49.29 22.64 -3.84
CA ILE A 6 -48.17 22.26 -4.70
C ILE A 6 -47.39 23.52 -5.12
N PHE A 7 -46.81 24.29 -4.20
CA PHE A 7 -45.99 25.47 -4.58
C PHE A 7 -44.96 25.84 -3.51
N THR A 8 -43.86 25.11 -3.43
CA THR A 8 -42.52 25.67 -3.14
C THR A 8 -41.47 24.62 -3.55
N ALA A 9 -41.07 24.71 -4.81
CA ALA A 9 -39.87 24.09 -5.31
C ALA A 9 -38.64 24.73 -4.63
N ALA A 10 -38.20 24.17 -3.50
CA ALA A 10 -36.86 24.39 -2.99
C ALA A 10 -36.18 23.02 -2.97
N ALA A 11 -35.59 22.68 -4.11
CA ALA A 11 -34.86 21.45 -4.34
C ALA A 11 -33.87 21.19 -3.21
N LEU A 12 -34.06 20.09 -2.47
CA LEU A 12 -32.98 19.44 -1.74
C LEU A 12 -31.95 18.94 -2.75
N ALA A 13 -31.04 19.82 -3.18
CA ALA A 13 -29.82 19.43 -3.86
C ALA A 13 -28.85 18.88 -2.81
N ILE A 14 -29.09 17.65 -2.37
CA ILE A 14 -28.14 16.88 -1.56
C ILE A 14 -26.92 16.63 -2.44
N GLY A 15 -25.80 17.26 -2.08
CA GLY A 15 -24.56 17.22 -2.84
C GLY A 15 -24.01 15.80 -3.02
N LEU A 16 -23.93 15.36 -4.26
CA LEU A 16 -23.20 14.17 -4.68
C LEU A 16 -21.76 14.56 -5.02
N VAL A 17 -20.94 14.82 -4.01
CA VAL A 17 -19.48 14.86 -4.21
C VAL A 17 -18.94 13.48 -3.86
N ALA A 18 -18.91 12.58 -4.84
CA ALA A 18 -18.15 11.35 -4.74
C ALA A 18 -16.66 11.69 -4.86
N ALA A 19 -16.03 12.05 -3.74
CA ALA A 19 -14.57 12.10 -3.66
C ALA A 19 -14.05 10.67 -3.88
N PRO A 20 -13.21 10.40 -4.91
CA PRO A 20 -12.61 9.09 -5.03
C PRO A 20 -11.69 8.90 -3.84
N ALA A 21 -11.82 7.77 -3.17
CA ALA A 21 -10.96 7.40 -2.05
C ALA A 21 -9.54 7.09 -2.55
N TYR A 22 -8.73 8.12 -2.83
CA TYR A 22 -7.28 8.00 -2.97
C TYR A 22 -6.64 8.05 -1.58
N ALA A 23 -6.91 7.07 -0.74
CA ALA A 23 -6.32 7.01 0.60
C ALA A 23 -5.68 5.66 0.94
N GLN A 24 -5.65 4.70 0.01
CA GLN A 24 -5.10 3.36 0.27
C GLN A 24 -4.20 2.89 -0.88
N ARG A 25 -3.38 3.78 -1.46
CA ARG A 25 -2.20 3.28 -2.17
C ARG A 25 -1.14 2.98 -1.10
N PRO A 26 -0.71 1.72 -0.96
CA PRO A 26 0.49 1.44 -0.18
C PRO A 26 1.61 2.30 -0.75
N GLU A 27 2.23 3.10 0.10
CA GLU A 27 3.40 3.88 -0.29
C GLU A 27 4.45 2.91 -0.90
N PRO A 28 5.10 3.29 -2.01
CA PRO A 28 6.17 2.50 -2.59
C PRO A 28 7.25 2.23 -1.53
N GLY A 29 7.53 0.96 -1.26
CA GLY A 29 8.59 0.56 -0.32
C GLY A 29 8.14 0.26 1.11
N THR A 30 6.86 0.35 1.45
CA THR A 30 6.37 0.05 2.82
C THR A 30 5.76 -1.35 2.97
N GLY A 31 6.15 -2.29 2.12
CA GLY A 31 5.63 -3.66 2.20
C GLY A 31 6.05 -4.38 3.49
N PRO A 32 5.30 -5.41 3.93
CA PRO A 32 5.62 -6.20 5.12
C PRO A 32 7.06 -6.75 5.13
N VAL A 33 7.60 -7.12 3.95
CA VAL A 33 9.00 -7.52 3.78
C VAL A 33 9.95 -6.36 4.08
N ALA A 34 9.67 -5.14 3.58
CA ALA A 34 10.54 -3.99 3.82
C ALA A 34 10.59 -3.64 5.31
N ALA A 35 9.46 -3.70 6.01
CA ALA A 35 9.40 -3.47 7.45
C ALA A 35 10.19 -4.51 8.25
N ALA A 36 10.02 -5.81 7.93
CA ALA A 36 10.72 -6.89 8.63
C ALA A 36 12.21 -6.96 8.30
N CYS A 37 12.62 -6.52 7.11
CA CYS A 37 13.97 -6.63 6.61
C CYS A 37 14.76 -5.31 6.64
N GLN A 38 14.24 -4.23 7.24
CA GLN A 38 14.84 -2.89 7.16
C GLN A 38 16.35 -2.87 7.48
N GLN A 39 16.73 -3.51 8.59
CA GLN A 39 18.13 -3.59 9.01
C GLN A 39 19.01 -4.38 8.03
N ASP A 40 18.45 -5.43 7.42
CA ASP A 40 19.14 -6.24 6.43
C ASP A 40 19.24 -5.49 5.09
N ILE A 41 18.23 -4.69 4.74
CA ILE A 41 18.24 -3.82 3.56
C ILE A 41 19.37 -2.78 3.68
N GLU A 42 19.48 -2.13 4.83
CA GLU A 42 20.53 -1.14 5.10
C GLU A 42 21.94 -1.75 5.06
N LYS A 43 22.10 -2.99 5.53
CA LYS A 43 23.43 -3.66 5.60
C LYS A 43 23.84 -4.33 4.28
N LEU A 44 22.90 -4.96 3.59
CA LEU A 44 23.19 -5.85 2.46
C LEU A 44 22.77 -5.24 1.12
N CYS A 45 21.81 -4.31 1.14
CA CYS A 45 21.09 -3.84 -0.04
C CYS A 45 21.04 -2.31 -0.16
N ALA A 46 21.90 -1.56 0.54
CA ALA A 46 21.90 -0.09 0.54
C ALA A 46 21.99 0.56 -0.86
N ASN A 47 22.65 -0.12 -1.81
CA ASN A 47 22.80 0.35 -3.19
C ASN A 47 21.70 -0.16 -4.14
N THR A 48 20.60 -0.69 -3.59
CA THR A 48 19.50 -1.20 -4.41
C THR A 48 18.69 -0.05 -4.97
N THR A 49 18.35 -0.13 -6.25
CA THR A 49 17.51 0.88 -6.90
C THR A 49 16.15 0.96 -6.23
N HIS A 50 15.56 2.15 -6.17
CA HIS A 50 14.22 2.36 -5.59
C HIS A 50 13.07 1.82 -6.48
N GLU A 51 13.39 0.97 -7.44
CA GLU A 51 12.44 0.29 -8.31
C GLU A 51 11.57 -0.68 -7.50
N ARG A 52 10.33 -0.88 -7.98
CA ARG A 52 9.37 -1.74 -7.27
C ARG A 52 9.90 -3.17 -7.10
N GLY A 53 10.20 -3.48 -5.84
CA GLY A 53 10.60 -4.81 -5.36
C GLY A 53 12.05 -5.19 -5.67
N ALA A 54 12.89 -4.26 -6.15
CA ALA A 54 14.32 -4.48 -6.24
C ALA A 54 14.93 -4.82 -4.85
N ALA A 55 14.44 -4.18 -3.79
CA ALA A 55 14.83 -4.49 -2.40
C ALA A 55 14.60 -5.97 -2.05
N ARG A 56 13.44 -6.51 -2.45
CA ARG A 56 13.14 -7.93 -2.23
C ARG A 56 14.12 -8.81 -3.01
N ASP A 57 14.39 -8.50 -4.27
CA ASP A 57 15.27 -9.31 -5.10
C ASP A 57 16.71 -9.33 -4.55
N CYS A 58 17.17 -8.22 -3.96
CA CYS A 58 18.44 -8.18 -3.24
C CYS A 58 18.44 -9.04 -1.98
N LEU A 59 17.37 -8.98 -1.19
CA LEU A 59 17.22 -9.79 0.03
C LEU A 59 17.17 -11.29 -0.30
N GLU A 60 16.46 -11.69 -1.34
CA GLU A 60 16.38 -13.10 -1.80
C GLU A 60 17.77 -13.61 -2.23
N LYS A 61 18.56 -12.79 -2.94
CA LYS A 61 19.95 -13.13 -3.30
C LYS A 61 20.87 -13.27 -2.07
N ASN A 62 20.54 -12.59 -0.98
CA ASN A 62 21.30 -12.62 0.27
C ASN A 62 20.58 -13.40 1.37
N LYS A 63 19.62 -14.27 1.05
CA LYS A 63 18.74 -14.92 2.04
C LYS A 63 19.47 -15.72 3.12
N ALA A 64 20.66 -16.23 2.83
CA ALA A 64 21.51 -16.91 3.82
C ALA A 64 22.18 -15.96 4.85
N LYS A 65 22.17 -14.64 4.58
CA LYS A 65 22.83 -13.59 5.37
C LYS A 65 21.84 -12.65 6.07
N VAL A 66 20.57 -12.69 5.71
CA VAL A 66 19.53 -11.88 6.38
C VAL A 66 19.21 -12.46 7.75
N SER A 67 18.59 -11.63 8.60
CA SER A 67 18.07 -12.09 9.89
C SER A 67 16.99 -13.18 9.73
N ALA A 68 16.81 -14.01 10.77
CA ALA A 68 15.77 -15.04 10.77
C ALA A 68 14.35 -14.46 10.56
N ALA A 69 14.09 -13.27 11.12
CA ALA A 69 12.82 -12.57 10.94
C ALA A 69 12.61 -12.15 9.48
N CYS A 70 13.65 -11.63 8.82
CA CYS A 70 13.58 -11.27 7.41
C CYS A 70 13.42 -12.50 6.51
N ALA A 71 14.17 -13.58 6.77
CA ALA A 71 14.03 -14.84 6.03
C ALA A 71 12.59 -15.38 6.11
N HIS A 72 12.02 -15.41 7.32
CA HIS A 72 10.62 -15.78 7.52
C HIS A 72 9.67 -14.88 6.73
N ALA A 73 9.86 -13.56 6.78
CA ALA A 73 9.03 -12.63 6.01
C ALA A 73 9.15 -12.85 4.49
N LEU A 74 10.33 -13.18 3.95
CA LEU A 74 10.47 -13.53 2.53
C LEU A 74 9.69 -14.80 2.18
N ASP A 75 9.71 -15.81 3.06
CA ASP A 75 9.03 -17.10 2.85
C ASP A 75 7.51 -17.00 2.96
N THR A 76 7.00 -16.24 3.93
CA THR A 76 5.56 -16.17 4.20
C THR A 76 4.85 -15.09 3.39
N THR A 77 5.58 -14.21 2.71
CA THR A 77 4.99 -13.10 1.98
C THR A 77 5.32 -13.20 0.50
N GLY A 78 4.32 -13.10 -0.38
CA GLY A 78 4.53 -13.13 -1.83
C GLY A 78 5.16 -11.85 -2.40
N GLY A 79 5.77 -11.94 -3.60
CA GLY A 79 6.24 -10.78 -4.34
C GLY A 79 5.05 -9.96 -4.83
N GLY A 80 4.70 -8.88 -4.12
CA GLY A 80 3.52 -8.05 -4.41
C GLY A 80 3.41 -7.67 -5.90
N ARG A 81 2.18 -7.34 -6.36
CA ARG A 81 1.82 -7.15 -7.78
C ARG A 81 2.88 -6.36 -8.57
N ARG A 82 3.76 -7.05 -9.28
CA ARG A 82 4.85 -6.50 -10.12
C ARG A 82 4.33 -5.95 -11.47
N ARG A 83 3.11 -5.40 -11.51
CA ARG A 83 2.52 -4.87 -12.74
C ARG A 83 3.21 -3.59 -13.20
#